data_AF-A0A5J5ML17-F1
#
_entry.id   AF-A0A5J5ML17-F1
#
_cell.length_a   1.000
_cell.length_b   1.000
_cell.length_c   1.000
_cell.angle_alpha   90.00
_cell.angle_beta   90.00
_cell.angle_gamma   90.00
#
_symmetry.space_group_name_H-M   'P 1'
#
loop_
_entity.id
_entity.type
_entity.pdbx_description
1 polymer ?
#
loop_
_entity_poly.entity_id
_entity_poly.type
_entity_poly.pdbx_seq_one_letter_code
_entity_poly.pdbx_strand_id
1 'polypeptide(L)'
;SKQDEKAEKYPTGKGTRQGWKKIFHANGDQKKAGVAILISDKIDFQIKDVKRDKEGHYIMIKGSIQEEDITIINIYAPNIGAPQYVRQTLMSMKEEINSNTIIVGDFNTPLTTMDR
;
A
#
# COMPACT_ATOMS: atom_id res chain seq x y z
N SER A 1 -17.10 -4.92 13.87
CA SER A 1 -16.25 -4.92 15.07
C SER A 1 -15.07 -4.00 14.80
N LYS A 2 -14.71 -3.16 15.77
CA LYS A 2 -13.65 -2.15 15.66
C LYS A 2 -12.27 -2.79 15.81
N GLN A 3 -11.66 -3.18 14.70
CA GLN A 3 -10.27 -3.62 14.53
C GLN A 3 -9.90 -3.16 13.11
N ASP A 4 -8.93 -2.31 12.80
CA ASP A 4 -7.76 -1.79 13.52
C ASP A 4 -7.41 -0.40 12.94
N GLU A 5 -7.68 0.65 13.70
CA GLU A 5 -7.32 2.02 13.37
C GLU A 5 -6.15 2.48 14.24
N LYS A 6 -5.02 1.77 14.16
CA LYS A 6 -3.77 2.25 14.78
C LYS A 6 -2.64 2.16 13.77
N ALA A 7 -2.19 3.32 13.32
CA ALA A 7 -0.84 3.47 12.80
C ALA A 7 0.14 3.17 13.94
N GLU A 8 1.04 2.21 13.73
CA GLU A 8 2.04 1.83 14.72
C GLU A 8 3.20 2.82 14.69
N LYS A 9 3.61 3.33 15.85
CA LYS A 9 4.67 4.34 16.00
C LYS A 9 5.97 3.67 16.42
N TYR A 10 6.92 3.54 15.49
CA TYR A 10 8.24 2.98 15.78
C TYR A 10 9.18 4.04 16.39
N PRO A 11 9.88 3.77 17.50
CA PRO A 11 10.78 4.72 18.13
C PRO A 11 12.06 4.90 17.28
N THR A 12 12.35 6.14 16.86
CA THR A 12 13.63 6.50 16.25
C THR A 12 14.57 7.07 17.33
N GLY A 13 15.82 6.59 17.34
CA GLY A 13 16.85 6.98 18.33
C GLY A 13 17.16 8.48 18.31
N LYS A 14 17.57 9.01 19.47
CA LYS A 14 17.86 10.44 19.69
C LYS A 14 18.91 10.97 18.72
N GLY A 15 18.49 11.88 17.84
CA GLY A 15 19.36 12.64 16.94
C GLY A 15 18.59 13.04 15.68
N THR A 16 18.21 14.32 15.59
CA THR A 16 17.48 15.00 14.50
C THR A 16 17.51 14.29 13.12
N ARG A 17 16.51 13.45 12.83
CA ARG A 17 16.24 12.92 11.49
C ARG A 17 14.73 12.84 11.30
N GLN A 18 14.24 13.33 10.15
CA GLN A 18 12.83 13.24 9.77
C GLN A 18 12.30 11.82 9.97
N GLY A 19 11.21 11.71 10.71
CA GLY A 19 10.59 10.44 11.07
C GLY A 19 9.62 9.93 10.02
N TRP A 20 9.30 8.65 10.16
CA TRP A 20 8.21 7.95 9.47
C TRP A 20 7.23 7.47 10.54
N LYS A 21 6.38 8.36 11.08
CA LYS A 21 5.40 8.00 12.13
C LYS A 21 4.19 7.28 11.56
N LYS A 22 3.82 7.54 10.31
CA LYS A 22 2.67 6.95 9.64
C LYS A 22 3.16 5.75 8.81
N ILE A 23 3.00 4.56 9.37
CA ILE A 23 3.35 3.29 8.73
C ILE A 23 2.10 2.45 8.61
N PHE A 24 1.82 1.98 7.39
CA PHE A 24 0.74 1.09 7.08
C PHE A 24 1.33 -0.18 6.47
N HIS A 25 0.89 -1.35 6.89
CA HIS A 25 1.39 -2.62 6.34
C HIS A 25 0.28 -3.67 6.28
N ALA A 26 0.50 -4.67 5.42
CA ALA A 26 -0.27 -5.89 5.33
C ALA A 26 0.72 -7.06 5.30
N ASN A 27 0.52 -8.05 6.16
CA ASN A 27 1.38 -9.23 6.28
C ASN A 27 0.47 -10.47 6.25
N GLY A 28 0.92 -11.53 5.58
CA GLY A 28 0.29 -12.84 5.71
C GLY A 28 0.71 -13.57 6.99
N ASP A 29 0.01 -14.66 7.31
CA ASP A 29 0.30 -15.52 8.48
C ASP A 29 1.68 -16.20 8.39
N GLN A 30 2.23 -16.30 7.19
CA GLN A 30 3.58 -16.84 6.93
C GLN A 30 4.50 -15.71 6.44
N LYS A 31 5.81 -15.82 6.72
CA LYS A 31 6.87 -14.89 6.24
C LYS A 31 7.10 -14.99 4.71
N LYS A 32 6.03 -14.95 3.92
CA LYS A 32 6.02 -15.20 2.47
C LYS A 32 5.59 -13.97 1.67
N ALA A 33 4.76 -13.10 2.23
CA ALA A 33 4.34 -11.86 1.61
C ALA A 33 4.13 -10.78 2.66
N GLY A 34 4.48 -9.55 2.29
CA GLY A 34 4.31 -8.38 3.12
C GLY A 34 4.56 -7.11 2.34
N VAL A 35 3.67 -6.14 2.48
CA VAL A 35 3.78 -4.82 1.86
C VAL A 35 3.64 -3.74 2.92
N ALA A 36 4.31 -2.61 2.69
CA ALA A 36 4.22 -1.46 3.56
C ALA A 36 4.17 -0.15 2.76
N ILE A 37 3.52 0.85 3.33
CA ILE A 37 3.55 2.24 2.91
C ILE A 37 4.00 3.07 4.12
N LEU A 38 5.09 3.80 3.96
CA LEU A 38 5.61 4.72 4.96
C LEU A 38 5.41 6.14 4.44
N ILE A 39 4.76 6.98 5.24
CA ILE A 39 4.53 8.39 4.92
C ILE A 39 5.44 9.23 5.80
N SER A 40 6.22 10.13 5.17
CA SER A 40 7.11 11.02 5.90
C SER A 40 6.31 11.93 6.81
N ASP A 41 6.85 12.20 8.01
CA ASP A 41 6.29 13.18 8.94
C ASP A 41 6.15 14.58 8.36
N LYS A 42 6.84 14.89 7.25
CA LYS A 42 6.71 16.16 6.53
C LYS A 42 5.43 16.29 5.73
N ILE A 43 4.80 15.16 5.40
CA ILE A 43 3.59 15.14 4.60
C ILE A 43 2.40 15.09 5.55
N ASP A 44 1.56 16.12 5.49
CA ASP A 44 0.32 16.14 6.25
C ASP A 44 -0.77 15.31 5.55
N PHE A 45 -0.54 13.99 5.53
CA PHE A 45 -1.47 13.04 4.96
C PHE A 45 -2.63 12.75 5.93
N GLN A 46 -3.85 13.10 5.57
CA GLN A 46 -5.04 12.79 6.35
C GLN A 46 -5.59 11.43 5.90
N ILE A 47 -5.58 10.43 6.78
CA ILE A 47 -6.10 9.10 6.44
C ILE A 47 -7.63 9.10 6.46
N LYS A 48 -8.25 8.47 5.46
CA LYS A 48 -9.71 8.27 5.38
C LYS A 48 -10.09 6.79 5.48
N ASP A 49 -9.33 5.92 4.83
CA ASP A 49 -9.59 4.48 4.84
C ASP A 49 -8.31 3.67 4.59
N VAL A 50 -8.25 2.46 5.15
CA VAL A 50 -7.16 1.51 4.94
C VAL A 50 -7.72 0.12 4.72
N LYS A 51 -7.46 -0.44 3.53
CA LYS A 51 -7.79 -1.82 3.18
C LYS A 51 -6.52 -2.64 3.08
N ARG A 52 -6.45 -3.70 3.88
CA ARG A 52 -5.30 -4.61 3.95
C ARG A 52 -5.68 -5.96 3.38
N ASP A 53 -4.83 -6.50 2.54
CA ASP A 53 -4.94 -7.89 2.14
C ASP A 53 -4.60 -8.82 3.31
N LYS A 54 -5.34 -9.92 3.43
CA LYS A 54 -5.12 -10.91 4.51
C LYS A 54 -3.85 -11.72 4.29
N GLU A 55 -3.47 -11.93 3.03
CA GLU A 55 -2.28 -12.71 2.67
C GLU A 55 -1.03 -11.82 2.57
N GLY A 56 -1.17 -10.50 2.72
CA GLY A 56 -0.06 -9.54 2.68
C GLY A 56 0.40 -9.16 1.28
N HIS A 57 -0.40 -9.45 0.25
CA HIS A 57 -0.06 -9.14 -1.14
C HIS A 57 -0.43 -7.73 -1.57
N TYR A 58 -1.31 -7.03 -0.87
CA TYR A 58 -1.51 -5.61 -1.13
C TYR A 58 -1.95 -4.82 0.11
N ILE A 59 -1.74 -3.51 0.03
CA ILE A 59 -2.35 -2.54 0.91
C ILE A 59 -2.85 -1.36 0.09
N MET A 60 -4.06 -0.91 0.39
CA MET A 60 -4.66 0.29 -0.16
C MET A 60 -4.89 1.28 0.98
N ILE A 61 -4.43 2.51 0.79
CA ILE A 61 -4.75 3.62 1.67
C ILE A 61 -5.47 4.69 0.87
N LYS A 62 -6.53 5.25 1.45
CA LYS A 62 -7.20 6.45 0.96
C LYS A 62 -6.97 7.56 1.95
N GLY A 63 -6.66 8.74 1.45
CA GLY A 63 -6.47 9.90 2.29
C GLY A 63 -6.55 11.18 1.49
N SER A 64 -6.03 12.26 2.07
CA SER A 64 -5.82 13.51 1.35
C SER A 64 -4.49 14.15 1.72
N ILE A 65 -3.96 14.94 0.78
CA ILE A 65 -2.79 15.80 0.96
C ILE A 65 -3.21 17.18 0.44
N GLN A 66 -3.10 18.22 1.25
CA GLN A 66 -3.53 19.58 0.85
C GLN A 66 -4.98 19.62 0.32
N GLU A 67 -5.89 18.93 1.02
CA GLU A 67 -7.32 18.81 0.67
C GLU A 67 -7.64 18.01 -0.61
N GLU A 68 -6.62 17.56 -1.35
CA GLU A 68 -6.82 16.69 -2.51
C GLU A 68 -6.85 15.21 -2.10
N ASP A 69 -7.92 14.52 -2.50
CA ASP A 69 -8.09 13.10 -2.23
C ASP A 69 -7.14 12.26 -3.06
N ILE A 70 -6.46 11.31 -2.42
CA ILE A 70 -5.51 10.39 -3.07
C ILE A 70 -5.72 8.97 -2.58
N THR A 71 -5.65 8.02 -3.52
CA THR A 71 -5.63 6.58 -3.22
C THR A 71 -4.26 6.03 -3.59
N ILE A 72 -3.60 5.35 -2.66
CA ILE A 72 -2.31 4.68 -2.92
C ILE A 72 -2.52 3.18 -2.71
N ILE A 73 -2.20 2.39 -3.73
CA ILE A 73 -2.29 0.92 -3.72
C ILE A 73 -0.88 0.37 -3.94
N ASN A 74 -0.33 -0.32 -2.96
CA ASN A 74 0.94 -1.04 -3.09
C ASN A 74 0.65 -2.55 -3.23
N ILE A 75 1.07 -3.15 -4.34
CA ILE A 75 0.84 -4.57 -4.69
C ILE A 75 2.18 -5.31 -4.75
N TYR A 76 2.22 -6.48 -4.12
CA TYR A 76 3.25 -7.48 -4.28
C TYR A 76 2.64 -8.75 -4.86
N ALA A 77 2.80 -8.94 -6.17
CA ALA A 77 2.27 -10.11 -6.86
C ALA A 77 3.13 -11.36 -6.57
N PRO A 78 2.54 -12.56 -6.51
CA PRO A 78 3.31 -13.79 -6.39
C PRO A 78 4.13 -14.07 -7.65
N ASN A 79 5.30 -14.70 -7.50
CA ASN A 79 6.19 -15.07 -8.62
C ASN A 79 5.51 -15.98 -9.67
N ILE A 80 4.59 -16.85 -9.23
CA ILE A 80 3.86 -17.77 -10.09
C ILE A 80 2.47 -17.19 -10.36
N GLY A 81 2.11 -17.05 -11.64
CA GLY A 81 0.80 -16.53 -12.04
C GLY A 81 0.63 -15.03 -11.86
N ALA A 82 1.72 -14.26 -11.71
CA ALA A 82 1.71 -12.82 -11.49
C ALA A 82 0.80 -12.02 -12.44
N PRO A 83 0.80 -12.24 -13.78
CA PRO A 83 -0.08 -11.50 -14.68
C PRO A 83 -1.57 -11.67 -14.37
N GLN A 84 -1.97 -12.92 -14.05
CA GLN A 84 -3.36 -13.25 -13.73
C GLN A 84 -3.75 -12.66 -12.37
N TYR A 85 -2.84 -12.75 -11.39
CA TYR A 85 -3.02 -12.16 -10.07
C TYR A 85 -3.23 -10.65 -10.17
N VAL A 86 -2.32 -9.92 -10.83
CA VAL A 86 -2.42 -8.46 -10.98
C VAL A 86 -3.72 -8.08 -11.66
N ARG A 87 -4.11 -8.76 -12.75
CA ARG A 87 -5.39 -8.51 -13.43
C ARG A 87 -6.59 -8.72 -12.50
N GLN A 88 -6.64 -9.82 -11.76
CA GLN A 88 -7.76 -10.12 -10.85
C GLN A 88 -7.83 -9.12 -9.70
N THR A 89 -6.69 -8.78 -9.11
CA THR A 89 -6.56 -7.79 -8.03
C THR A 89 -7.06 -6.43 -8.50
N LEU A 90 -6.62 -5.93 -9.66
CA LEU A 90 -7.09 -4.67 -10.23
C LEU A 90 -8.59 -4.69 -10.54
N MET A 91 -9.11 -5.79 -11.10
CA MET A 91 -10.55 -5.93 -11.35
C MET A 91 -11.37 -5.90 -10.06
N SER A 92 -10.88 -6.52 -8.99
CA SER A 92 -11.55 -6.51 -7.67
C SER A 92 -11.56 -5.13 -7.02
N MET A 93 -10.63 -4.25 -7.40
CA MET A 93 -10.48 -2.89 -6.89
C MET A 93 -11.06 -1.83 -7.83
N LYS A 94 -11.70 -2.23 -8.94
CA LYS A 94 -12.09 -1.30 -10.00
C LYS A 94 -12.93 -0.11 -9.51
N GLU A 95 -13.86 -0.34 -8.59
CA GLU A 95 -14.72 0.71 -8.02
C GLU A 95 -13.98 1.64 -7.04
N GLU A 96 -12.80 1.24 -6.58
CA GLU A 96 -11.93 2.04 -5.71
C GLU A 96 -10.94 2.91 -6.49
N ILE A 97 -10.72 2.60 -7.77
CA ILE A 97 -9.76 3.28 -8.65
C ILE A 97 -10.44 4.50 -9.28
N ASN A 98 -9.81 5.66 -9.13
CA ASN A 98 -10.25 6.92 -9.72
C ASN A 98 -9.06 7.65 -10.36
N SER A 99 -9.28 8.90 -10.80
CA SER A 99 -8.25 9.71 -11.46
C SER A 99 -7.04 10.03 -10.59
N ASN A 100 -7.20 9.99 -9.26
CA ASN A 100 -6.16 10.27 -8.26
C ASN A 100 -5.72 9.00 -7.52
N THR A 101 -5.68 7.88 -8.23
CA THR A 101 -5.14 6.61 -7.74
C THR A 101 -3.73 6.37 -8.25
N ILE A 102 -2.80 6.10 -7.35
CA ILE A 102 -1.46 5.62 -7.65
C ILE A 102 -1.38 4.13 -7.32
N ILE A 103 -1.05 3.30 -8.31
CA ILE A 103 -0.80 1.87 -8.14
C ILE A 103 0.69 1.62 -8.32
N VAL A 104 1.32 1.05 -7.30
CA VAL A 104 2.76 0.80 -7.24
C VAL A 104 3.03 -0.61 -6.73
N GLY A 105 4.31 -0.98 -6.75
CA GLY A 105 4.82 -2.18 -6.12
C GLY A 105 5.55 -3.06 -7.11
N ASP A 106 5.64 -4.34 -6.79
CA ASP A 106 6.29 -5.36 -7.61
C ASP A 106 5.23 -6.28 -8.19
N PHE A 107 4.98 -6.12 -9.49
CA PHE A 107 4.00 -6.89 -10.22
C PHE A 107 4.51 -8.27 -10.64
N ASN A 108 5.81 -8.57 -10.49
CA ASN A 108 6.43 -9.83 -10.93
C ASN A 108 6.06 -10.23 -12.38
N THR A 109 5.72 -9.25 -13.22
CA THR A 109 5.44 -9.42 -14.64
C THR A 109 5.85 -8.15 -15.40
N PRO A 110 6.39 -8.30 -16.62
CA PRO A 110 6.42 -7.21 -17.59
C PRO A 110 5.00 -6.66 -17.79
N LEU A 111 4.86 -5.34 -17.84
CA LEU A 111 3.59 -4.68 -18.17
C LEU A 111 3.42 -4.55 -19.69
N THR A 112 4.54 -4.49 -20.39
CA THR A 112 4.64 -4.45 -21.85
C THR A 112 5.70 -5.42 -22.34
N THR A 113 5.74 -5.66 -23.65
CA THR A 113 6.82 -6.44 -24.28
C THR A 113 8.20 -5.77 -24.15
N MET A 114 8.24 -4.47 -23.89
CA MET A 114 9.48 -3.68 -23.78
C MET A 114 10.13 -3.77 -22.38
N ASP A 115 9.41 -4.28 -21.38
CA ASP A 115 9.91 -4.41 -19.99
C ASP A 115 10.67 -5.73 -19.74
N ARG A 116 11.05 -6.45 -20.81
CA ARG A 116 11.75 -7.75 -20.76
C ARG A 116 13.26 -7.62 -20.95
#